data_AF-A0A6A5B0W1-F1
#
_entry.id   AF-A0A6A5B0W1-F1
#
_cell.length_a   1.000
_cell.length_b   1.000
_cell.length_c   1.000
_cell.angle_alpha   90.00
_cell.angle_beta   90.00
_cell.angle_gamma   90.00
#
_symmetry.space_group_name_H-M   'P 1'
#
loop_
_entity.id
_entity.type
_entity.pdbx_description
1 polymer ?
#
loop_
_entity_poly.entity_id
_entity_poly.type
_entity_poly.pdbx_seq_one_letter_code
_entity_poly.pdbx_strand_id
1 'polypeptide(L)'
;MSHVTQDYAKALEYFEMAAQQHHAGALFNLGVLYFNGTGVEKNIEKALHYLDHAARHQDVDALSVLGAIYLQGLHLEEPNARKALEYFERAAALGHADAAFNVGRLYEEGFGDCPPNVGKAMEYYELASRLGSMEANYNLGCLYVKNDSVPQDLSKARHYFDLAAEQNDAQAQFNLGVMYENGEGVESNMDTALKYYEMAAQQNHSLAKQRLQDLNRE
;
A
#
# COMPACT_ATOMS: atom_id res chain seq x y z
N MET A 1 6.15 36.93 12.55
CA MET A 1 5.37 35.74 12.20
C MET A 1 4.88 35.13 13.51
N SER A 2 3.59 35.29 13.83
CA SER A 2 3.00 34.71 15.03
C SER A 2 2.88 33.20 14.85
N HIS A 3 3.56 32.43 15.69
CA HIS A 3 3.31 31.00 15.79
C HIS A 3 1.86 30.81 16.26
N VAL A 4 1.00 30.32 15.38
CA VAL A 4 -0.31 29.81 15.79
C VAL A 4 -0.02 28.54 16.57
N THR A 5 -0.09 28.60 17.89
CA THR A 5 -0.02 27.43 18.75
C THR A 5 -1.20 26.53 18.45
N GLN A 6 -0.96 25.25 18.20
CA GLN A 6 -2.02 24.26 18.01
C GLN A 6 -2.93 24.22 19.24
N ASP A 7 -4.22 24.47 19.03
CA ASP A 7 -5.25 24.48 20.06
C ASP A 7 -6.13 23.23 19.89
N TYR A 8 -5.64 22.10 20.41
CA TYR A 8 -6.32 20.82 20.28
C TYR A 8 -7.66 20.78 21.01
N ALA A 9 -7.83 21.58 22.07
CA ALA A 9 -9.09 21.67 22.80
C ALA A 9 -10.19 22.28 21.92
N LYS A 10 -9.89 23.37 21.20
CA LYS A 10 -10.85 23.94 20.23
C LYS A 10 -11.10 23.03 19.04
N ALA A 11 -10.06 22.37 18.52
CA ALA A 11 -10.23 21.42 17.43
C ALA A 11 -11.20 20.29 17.84
N LEU A 12 -11.04 19.75 19.05
CA LEU A 12 -11.93 18.74 19.61
C LEU A 12 -13.37 19.25 19.69
N GLU A 13 -13.59 20.44 20.25
CA GLU A 13 -14.93 21.05 20.36
C GLU A 13 -15.60 21.18 18.98
N TYR A 14 -14.91 21.73 17.99
CA TYR A 14 -15.46 21.86 16.63
C TYR A 14 -15.74 20.51 15.97
N PHE A 15 -14.84 19.53 16.14
CA PHE A 15 -15.08 18.20 15.59
C PHE A 15 -16.25 17.51 16.28
N GLU A 16 -16.43 17.65 17.60
CA GLU A 16 -17.58 17.10 18.32
C GLU A 16 -18.89 17.73 17.83
N MET A 17 -18.94 19.05 17.64
CA MET A 17 -20.11 19.73 17.08
C MET A 17 -20.46 19.27 15.65
N ALA A 18 -19.45 19.07 14.81
CA ALA A 18 -19.65 18.57 13.45
C ALA A 18 -20.01 17.08 13.43
N ALA A 19 -19.45 16.28 14.33
CA ALA A 19 -19.76 14.86 14.50
C ALA A 19 -21.21 14.63 14.98
N GLN A 20 -21.76 15.53 15.82
CA GLN A 20 -23.18 15.52 16.19
C GLN A 20 -24.11 15.68 14.99
N GLN A 21 -23.62 16.30 13.91
CA GLN A 21 -24.32 16.44 12.64
C GLN A 21 -23.95 15.34 11.63
N HIS A 22 -23.29 14.26 12.08
CA HIS A 22 -22.84 13.13 11.28
C HIS A 22 -21.85 13.50 10.15
N HIS A 23 -21.08 14.57 10.33
CA HIS A 23 -20.04 14.94 9.36
C HIS A 23 -18.91 13.91 9.36
N ALA A 24 -18.80 13.13 8.28
CA ALA A 24 -17.89 11.99 8.14
C ALA A 24 -16.42 12.34 8.47
N GLY A 25 -15.87 13.41 7.88
CA GLY A 25 -14.49 13.82 8.16
C GLY A 25 -14.25 14.29 9.61
N ALA A 26 -15.29 14.77 10.31
CA ALA A 26 -15.15 15.17 11.71
C ALA A 26 -15.15 13.93 12.62
N LEU A 27 -16.01 12.96 12.31
CA LEU A 27 -16.00 11.63 12.95
C LEU A 27 -14.64 10.94 12.73
N PHE A 28 -14.12 10.94 11.51
CA PHE A 28 -12.79 10.40 11.22
C PHE A 28 -11.70 11.08 12.05
N ASN A 29 -11.67 12.41 12.08
CA ASN A 29 -10.68 13.16 12.87
C ASN A 29 -10.78 12.86 14.36
N LEU A 30 -11.98 12.79 14.95
CA LEU A 30 -12.15 12.36 16.34
C LEU A 30 -11.61 10.95 16.57
N GLY A 31 -11.89 10.04 15.65
CA GLY A 31 -11.35 8.69 15.65
C GLY A 31 -9.82 8.67 15.75
N VAL A 32 -9.15 9.44 14.88
CA VAL A 32 -7.69 9.55 14.84
C VAL A 32 -7.12 10.24 16.09
N LEU A 33 -7.77 11.27 16.61
CA LEU A 33 -7.33 11.96 17.84
C LEU A 33 -7.35 11.00 19.04
N TYR A 34 -8.43 10.24 19.23
CA TYR A 34 -8.53 9.24 20.29
C TYR A 34 -7.60 8.05 20.07
N PHE A 35 -7.35 7.65 18.81
CA PHE A 35 -6.41 6.58 18.49
C PHE A 35 -4.96 6.94 18.86
N ASN A 36 -4.54 8.16 18.55
CA ASN A 36 -3.18 8.64 18.78
C ASN A 36 -2.98 9.25 20.18
N GLY A 37 -4.04 9.66 20.87
CA GLY A 37 -3.95 10.46 22.10
C GLY A 37 -3.49 11.90 21.83
N THR A 38 -3.83 12.45 20.66
CA THR A 38 -3.42 13.80 20.26
C THR A 38 -4.40 14.81 20.85
N GLY A 39 -4.01 15.51 21.91
CA GLY A 39 -4.86 16.51 22.58
C GLY A 39 -6.00 15.92 23.43
N VAL A 40 -6.12 14.59 23.48
CA VAL A 40 -7.03 13.82 24.33
C VAL A 40 -6.29 12.61 24.88
N GLU A 41 -6.79 12.02 25.96
CA GLU A 41 -6.27 10.72 26.43
C GLU A 41 -6.53 9.65 25.36
N LYS A 42 -5.52 8.84 25.05
CA LYS A 42 -5.63 7.74 24.09
C LYS A 42 -6.73 6.78 24.54
N ASN A 43 -7.67 6.50 23.65
CA ASN A 43 -8.80 5.61 23.93
C ASN A 43 -9.22 4.88 22.66
N ILE A 44 -8.86 3.59 22.57
CA ILE A 44 -9.10 2.78 21.38
C ILE A 44 -10.60 2.48 21.16
N GLU A 45 -11.39 2.35 22.23
CA GLU A 45 -12.84 2.10 22.11
C GLU A 45 -13.56 3.30 21.51
N LYS A 46 -13.24 4.52 21.98
CA LYS A 46 -13.76 5.77 21.40
C LYS A 46 -13.27 5.95 19.97
N ALA A 47 -12.00 5.64 19.69
CA ALA A 47 -11.47 5.70 18.33
C ALA A 47 -12.27 4.83 17.38
N LEU A 48 -12.47 3.54 17.74
CA LEU A 48 -13.27 2.60 16.97
C LEU A 48 -14.72 3.07 16.81
N HIS A 49 -15.33 3.63 17.86
CA HIS A 49 -16.69 4.16 17.78
C HIS A 49 -16.82 5.25 16.72
N TYR A 50 -15.94 6.25 16.74
CA TYR A 50 -15.99 7.35 15.77
C TYR A 50 -15.61 6.90 14.36
N LEU A 51 -14.58 6.05 14.22
CA LEU A 51 -14.18 5.49 12.92
C LEU A 51 -15.28 4.63 12.31
N ASP A 52 -15.95 3.77 13.08
CA ASP A 52 -17.06 2.95 12.60
C ASP A 52 -18.23 3.83 12.13
N HIS A 53 -18.54 4.89 12.88
CA HIS A 53 -19.52 5.88 12.45
C HIS A 53 -19.12 6.59 11.15
N ALA A 54 -17.87 7.03 11.00
CA ALA A 54 -17.38 7.62 9.76
C ALA A 54 -17.47 6.63 8.57
N ALA A 55 -17.04 5.38 8.79
CA ALA A 55 -17.07 4.31 7.81
C ALA A 55 -18.49 3.95 7.34
N ARG A 56 -19.51 4.03 8.21
CA ARG A 56 -20.94 3.88 7.82
C ARG A 56 -21.39 4.94 6.82
N HIS A 57 -20.75 6.11 6.83
CA HIS A 57 -20.95 7.19 5.87
C HIS A 57 -19.94 7.17 4.71
N GLN A 58 -19.33 6.01 4.44
CA GLN A 58 -18.39 5.79 3.34
C GLN A 58 -17.14 6.68 3.40
N ASP A 59 -16.74 7.13 4.60
CA ASP A 59 -15.46 7.80 4.79
C ASP A 59 -14.32 6.83 4.47
N VAL A 60 -13.59 7.12 3.38
CA VAL A 60 -12.61 6.20 2.81
C VAL A 60 -11.40 6.03 3.72
N ASP A 61 -10.99 7.10 4.40
CA ASP A 61 -9.87 7.09 5.34
C ASP A 61 -10.24 6.33 6.62
N ALA A 62 -11.47 6.48 7.12
CA ALA A 62 -11.94 5.68 8.24
C ALA A 62 -11.99 4.19 7.92
N LEU A 63 -12.46 3.83 6.71
CA LEU A 63 -12.46 2.44 6.23
C LEU A 63 -11.03 1.88 6.18
N SER A 64 -10.07 2.60 5.59
CA SER A 64 -8.69 2.12 5.49
C SER A 64 -8.03 1.99 6.87
N VAL A 65 -8.24 2.95 7.77
CA VAL A 65 -7.72 2.89 9.14
C VAL A 65 -8.34 1.73 9.94
N LEU A 66 -9.65 1.49 9.84
CA LEU A 66 -10.28 0.33 10.48
C LEU A 66 -9.71 -0.98 9.95
N GLY A 67 -9.50 -1.07 8.63
CA GLY A 67 -8.83 -2.22 8.01
C GLY A 67 -7.47 -2.49 8.65
N ALA A 68 -6.64 -1.45 8.80
CA ALA A 68 -5.31 -1.56 9.41
C ALA A 68 -5.37 -1.93 10.90
N ILE A 69 -6.30 -1.35 11.67
CA ILE A 69 -6.50 -1.66 13.08
C ILE A 69 -6.85 -3.13 13.28
N TYR A 70 -7.75 -3.68 12.45
CA TYR A 70 -8.12 -5.09 12.51
C TYR A 70 -7.00 -6.01 12.03
N LEU A 71 -6.26 -5.62 10.98
CA LEU A 71 -5.13 -6.40 10.46
C LEU A 71 -3.98 -6.52 11.47
N GLN A 72 -3.76 -5.48 12.28
CA GLN A 72 -2.72 -5.47 13.30
C GLN A 72 -3.20 -5.99 14.66
N GLY A 73 -4.51 -6.21 14.84
CA GLY A 73 -5.08 -6.66 16.10
C GLY A 73 -4.97 -5.65 17.25
N LEU A 74 -4.85 -4.34 16.98
CA LEU A 74 -4.49 -3.33 17.99
C LEU A 74 -5.49 -3.16 19.15
N HIS A 75 -6.68 -3.75 19.05
CA HIS A 75 -7.74 -3.72 20.07
C HIS A 75 -8.29 -5.10 20.40
N LEU A 76 -7.65 -6.15 19.90
CA LEU A 76 -8.07 -7.53 20.02
C LEU A 76 -6.93 -8.33 20.65
N GLU A 77 -7.25 -9.52 21.17
CA GLU A 77 -6.22 -10.47 21.60
C GLU A 77 -5.40 -10.96 20.39
N GLU A 78 -6.04 -11.08 19.23
CA GLU A 78 -5.41 -11.52 17.98
C GLU A 78 -5.92 -10.68 16.78
N PRO A 79 -5.11 -10.48 15.75
CA PRO A 79 -5.53 -9.89 14.48
C PRO A 79 -6.76 -10.55 13.84
N ASN A 80 -7.54 -9.76 13.10
CA ASN A 80 -8.74 -10.23 12.41
C ASN A 80 -8.71 -9.90 10.92
N ALA A 81 -8.15 -10.80 10.11
CA ALA A 81 -8.07 -10.61 8.66
C ALA A 81 -9.43 -10.49 7.98
N ARG A 82 -10.46 -11.21 8.44
CA ARG A 82 -11.77 -11.14 7.78
C ARG A 82 -12.38 -9.75 7.89
N LYS A 83 -12.32 -9.13 9.06
CA LYS A 83 -12.75 -7.74 9.23
C LYS A 83 -11.84 -6.76 8.51
N ALA A 84 -10.53 -6.97 8.55
CA ALA A 84 -9.59 -6.13 7.81
C ALA A 84 -9.92 -6.12 6.31
N LEU A 85 -10.12 -7.31 5.73
CA LEU A 85 -10.51 -7.53 4.36
C LEU A 85 -11.83 -6.81 4.04
N GLU A 86 -12.86 -6.97 4.86
CA GLU A 86 -14.15 -6.28 4.67
C GLU A 86 -13.99 -4.76 4.57
N TYR A 87 -13.23 -4.15 5.48
CA TYR A 87 -12.99 -2.72 5.47
C TYR A 87 -12.14 -2.26 4.29
N PHE A 88 -11.07 -2.99 3.97
CA PHE A 88 -10.22 -2.66 2.83
C PHE A 88 -10.93 -2.85 1.49
N GLU A 89 -11.73 -3.90 1.29
CA GLU A 89 -12.52 -4.10 0.07
C GLU A 89 -13.51 -2.95 -0.14
N ARG A 90 -14.14 -2.45 0.93
CA ARG A 90 -15.01 -1.26 0.89
C ARG A 90 -14.24 0.02 0.54
N ALA A 91 -13.08 0.25 1.14
CA ALA A 91 -12.23 1.40 0.81
C ALA A 91 -11.70 1.34 -0.63
N ALA A 92 -11.30 0.15 -1.09
CA ALA A 92 -10.86 -0.10 -2.47
C ALA A 92 -11.99 0.18 -3.48
N ALA A 93 -13.22 -0.25 -3.18
CA ALA A 93 -14.39 0.05 -4.01
C ALA A 93 -14.69 1.55 -4.12
N LEU A 94 -14.21 2.36 -3.17
CA LEU A 94 -14.30 3.83 -3.18
C LEU A 94 -13.05 4.51 -3.74
N GLY A 95 -12.11 3.74 -4.31
CA GLY A 95 -10.93 4.27 -5.00
C GLY A 95 -9.68 4.44 -4.14
N HIS A 96 -9.60 3.87 -2.94
CA HIS A 96 -8.39 3.93 -2.12
C HIS A 96 -7.33 2.93 -2.61
N ALA A 97 -6.24 3.45 -3.19
CA ALA A 97 -5.16 2.64 -3.76
C ALA A 97 -4.53 1.68 -2.74
N ASP A 98 -4.11 2.18 -1.57
CA ASP A 98 -3.45 1.33 -0.55
C ASP A 98 -4.38 0.27 0.02
N ALA A 99 -5.69 0.53 0.10
CA ALA A 99 -6.65 -0.46 0.54
C ALA A 99 -6.75 -1.60 -0.48
N ALA A 100 -6.85 -1.27 -1.77
CA ALA A 100 -6.81 -2.26 -2.84
C ALA A 100 -5.52 -3.08 -2.80
N PHE A 101 -4.37 -2.44 -2.61
CA PHE A 101 -3.08 -3.12 -2.45
C PHE A 101 -3.08 -4.07 -1.23
N ASN A 102 -3.59 -3.62 -0.09
CA ASN A 102 -3.68 -4.44 1.12
C ASN A 102 -4.61 -5.65 0.95
N VAL A 103 -5.70 -5.51 0.21
CA VAL A 103 -6.54 -6.67 -0.16
C VAL A 103 -5.76 -7.65 -1.03
N GLY A 104 -5.03 -7.14 -2.03
CA GLY A 104 -4.18 -7.94 -2.90
C GLY A 104 -3.19 -8.79 -2.09
N ARG A 105 -2.47 -8.14 -1.16
CA ARG A 105 -1.50 -8.80 -0.27
C ARG A 105 -2.15 -9.84 0.65
N LEU A 106 -3.31 -9.53 1.23
CA LEU A 106 -4.05 -10.47 2.08
C LEU A 106 -4.45 -11.74 1.33
N TYR A 107 -4.86 -11.63 0.07
CA TYR A 107 -5.14 -12.80 -0.76
C TYR A 107 -3.86 -13.47 -1.26
N GLU A 108 -2.76 -12.76 -1.50
CA GLU A 108 -1.51 -13.39 -1.93
C GLU A 108 -0.92 -14.29 -0.84
N GLU A 109 -0.78 -13.77 0.37
CA GLU A 109 -0.12 -14.45 1.49
C GLU A 109 -1.07 -15.39 2.23
N GLY A 110 -2.38 -15.08 2.22
CA GLY A 110 -3.33 -15.61 3.19
C GLY A 110 -3.06 -15.08 4.61
N PHE A 111 -4.09 -15.03 5.45
CA PHE A 111 -3.92 -14.63 6.85
C PHE A 111 -5.03 -15.19 7.74
N GLY A 112 -4.65 -15.86 8.83
CA GLY A 112 -5.60 -16.50 9.74
C GLY A 112 -6.56 -17.43 8.99
N ASP A 113 -7.86 -17.18 9.15
CA ASP A 113 -8.93 -17.94 8.47
C ASP A 113 -9.20 -17.53 7.01
N CYS A 114 -8.40 -16.60 6.45
CA CYS A 114 -8.48 -16.20 5.05
C CYS A 114 -7.39 -16.94 4.25
N PRO A 115 -7.73 -17.99 3.47
CA PRO A 115 -6.74 -18.73 2.70
C PRO A 115 -6.20 -17.89 1.54
N PRO A 116 -4.96 -18.18 1.07
CA PRO A 116 -4.42 -17.56 -0.13
C PRO A 116 -5.29 -17.79 -1.37
N ASN A 117 -5.36 -16.78 -2.24
CA ASN A 117 -6.01 -16.80 -3.54
C ASN A 117 -5.30 -15.84 -4.50
N VAL A 118 -4.34 -16.37 -5.27
CA VAL A 118 -3.51 -15.56 -6.19
C VAL A 118 -4.35 -14.86 -7.27
N GLY A 119 -5.45 -15.48 -7.74
CA GLY A 119 -6.33 -14.85 -8.72
C GLY A 119 -6.96 -13.55 -8.21
N LYS A 120 -7.51 -13.59 -6.98
CA LYS A 120 -8.02 -12.38 -6.32
C LYS A 120 -6.90 -11.39 -6.00
N ALA A 121 -5.73 -11.87 -5.59
CA ALA A 121 -4.59 -11.00 -5.36
C ALA A 121 -4.26 -10.16 -6.60
N MET A 122 -4.19 -10.80 -7.77
CA MET A 122 -3.98 -10.13 -9.05
C MET A 122 -5.08 -9.13 -9.38
N GLU A 123 -6.36 -9.50 -9.22
CA GLU A 123 -7.49 -8.57 -9.48
C GLU A 123 -7.37 -7.28 -8.65
N TYR A 124 -7.01 -7.41 -7.37
CA TYR A 124 -6.86 -6.27 -6.47
C TYR A 124 -5.56 -5.49 -6.68
N TYR A 125 -4.46 -6.15 -7.03
CA TYR A 125 -3.25 -5.45 -7.45
C TYR A 125 -3.46 -4.69 -8.76
N GLU A 126 -4.19 -5.24 -9.73
CA GLU A 126 -4.54 -4.52 -10.95
C GLU A 126 -5.45 -3.32 -10.66
N LEU A 127 -6.39 -3.46 -9.71
CA LEU A 127 -7.18 -2.33 -9.22
C LEU A 127 -6.29 -1.26 -8.56
N ALA A 128 -5.40 -1.65 -7.66
CA ALA A 128 -4.49 -0.74 -6.98
C ALA A 128 -3.55 -0.04 -7.96
N SER A 129 -3.03 -0.75 -8.96
CA SER A 129 -2.24 -0.23 -10.08
C SER A 129 -3.00 0.86 -10.85
N ARG A 130 -4.26 0.61 -11.24
CA ARG A 130 -5.12 1.61 -11.89
C ARG A 130 -5.40 2.84 -11.03
N LEU A 131 -5.39 2.67 -9.70
CA LEU A 131 -5.54 3.75 -8.73
C LEU A 131 -4.22 4.46 -8.40
N GLY A 132 -3.10 4.02 -8.98
CA GLY A 132 -1.78 4.65 -8.83
C GLY A 132 -0.89 4.07 -7.73
N SER A 133 -1.15 2.87 -7.22
CA SER A 133 -0.21 2.20 -6.28
C SER A 133 1.03 1.71 -7.01
N MET A 134 2.19 2.20 -6.57
CA MET A 134 3.51 1.78 -7.04
C MET A 134 3.82 0.34 -6.63
N GLU A 135 3.51 -0.02 -5.38
CA GLU A 135 3.78 -1.32 -4.80
C GLU A 135 3.00 -2.42 -5.52
N ALA A 136 1.77 -2.12 -5.95
CA ALA A 136 0.96 -3.04 -6.73
C ALA A 136 1.58 -3.35 -8.09
N ASN A 137 2.17 -2.36 -8.76
CA ASN A 137 2.87 -2.56 -10.03
C ASN A 137 4.08 -3.49 -9.82
N TYR A 138 4.90 -3.24 -8.80
CA TYR A 138 6.03 -4.12 -8.50
C TYR A 138 5.58 -5.57 -8.22
N ASN A 139 4.55 -5.76 -7.39
CA ASN A 139 4.05 -7.09 -7.05
C ASN A 139 3.46 -7.82 -8.27
N LEU A 140 2.72 -7.13 -9.14
CA LEU A 140 2.25 -7.72 -10.41
C LEU A 140 3.42 -8.17 -11.29
N GLY A 141 4.47 -7.35 -11.39
CA GLY A 141 5.70 -7.72 -12.08
C GLY A 141 6.27 -9.03 -11.56
N CYS A 142 6.46 -9.14 -10.24
CA CYS A 142 6.96 -10.33 -9.57
C CYS A 142 6.08 -11.57 -9.80
N LEU A 143 4.74 -11.43 -9.72
CA LEU A 143 3.82 -12.54 -9.96
C LEU A 143 3.94 -13.10 -11.38
N TYR A 144 4.16 -12.25 -12.39
CA TYR A 144 4.37 -12.69 -13.77
C TYR A 144 5.78 -13.22 -14.06
N VAL A 145 6.79 -12.85 -13.26
CA VAL A 145 8.14 -13.46 -13.35
C VAL A 145 8.11 -14.87 -12.78
N LYS A 146 7.56 -15.05 -11.57
CA LYS A 146 7.63 -16.32 -10.85
C LYS A 146 6.50 -16.47 -9.83
N ASN A 147 5.48 -17.24 -10.21
CA ASN A 147 4.47 -17.76 -9.30
C ASN A 147 3.95 -19.11 -9.83
N ASP A 148 3.79 -20.11 -8.97
CA ASP A 148 3.39 -21.46 -9.40
C ASP A 148 1.96 -21.52 -9.96
N SER A 149 1.10 -20.56 -9.57
CA SER A 149 -0.31 -20.49 -9.98
C SER A 149 -0.58 -19.50 -11.11
N VAL A 150 0.43 -18.71 -11.51
CA VAL A 150 0.32 -17.71 -12.59
C VAL A 150 1.26 -18.11 -13.72
N PRO A 151 0.76 -18.32 -14.95
CA PRO A 151 1.63 -18.56 -16.09
C PRO A 151 2.62 -17.41 -16.24
N GLN A 152 3.91 -17.75 -16.38
CA GLN A 152 4.95 -16.76 -16.58
C GLN A 152 4.67 -15.95 -17.85
N ASP A 153 4.77 -14.62 -17.74
CA ASP A 153 4.61 -13.68 -18.84
C ASP A 153 5.59 -12.52 -18.64
N LEU A 154 6.81 -12.69 -19.16
CA LEU A 154 7.88 -11.69 -18.99
C LEU A 154 7.57 -10.36 -19.69
N SER A 155 6.68 -10.35 -20.69
CA SER A 155 6.25 -9.10 -21.33
C SER A 155 5.34 -8.30 -20.40
N LYS A 156 4.40 -8.96 -19.72
CA LYS A 156 3.59 -8.31 -18.66
C LYS A 156 4.41 -7.93 -17.45
N ALA A 157 5.34 -8.79 -17.03
CA ALA A 157 6.25 -8.48 -15.94
C ALA A 157 7.01 -7.18 -16.20
N ARG A 158 7.62 -7.06 -17.39
CA ARG A 158 8.29 -5.83 -17.83
C ARG A 158 7.36 -4.64 -17.80
N HIS A 159 6.16 -4.76 -18.36
CA HIS A 159 5.19 -3.67 -18.38
C HIS A 159 4.89 -3.12 -16.98
N TYR A 160 4.66 -4.00 -16.01
CA TYR A 160 4.41 -3.58 -14.63
C TYR A 160 5.66 -3.04 -13.93
N PHE A 161 6.84 -3.60 -14.20
CA PHE A 161 8.08 -3.01 -13.70
C PHE A 161 8.37 -1.64 -14.32
N ASP A 162 8.06 -1.40 -15.60
CA ASP A 162 8.17 -0.08 -16.22
C ASP A 162 7.28 0.94 -15.46
N LEU A 163 6.02 0.59 -15.20
CA LEU A 163 5.08 1.44 -14.42
C LEU A 163 5.57 1.75 -13.00
N ALA A 164 6.20 0.78 -12.33
CA ALA A 164 6.79 1.00 -11.00
C ALA A 164 8.07 1.84 -11.07
N ALA A 165 8.94 1.59 -12.06
CA ALA A 165 10.19 2.30 -12.26
C ALA A 165 9.98 3.77 -12.65
N GLU A 166 8.94 4.08 -13.42
CA GLU A 166 8.51 5.45 -13.76
C GLU A 166 8.14 6.27 -12.51
N GLN A 167 7.70 5.60 -11.45
CA GLN A 167 7.38 6.22 -10.17
C GLN A 167 8.59 6.23 -9.20
N ASN A 168 9.77 5.80 -9.67
CA ASN A 168 11.01 5.65 -8.92
C ASN A 168 11.11 4.44 -7.99
N ASP A 169 10.38 3.34 -8.25
CA ASP A 169 10.61 2.11 -7.49
C ASP A 169 12.01 1.51 -7.80
N ALA A 170 12.87 1.45 -6.78
CA ALA A 170 14.24 0.98 -6.95
C ALA A 170 14.35 -0.54 -7.20
N GLN A 171 13.41 -1.34 -6.71
CA GLN A 171 13.38 -2.79 -6.94
C GLN A 171 12.97 -3.09 -8.40
N ALA A 172 11.96 -2.39 -8.91
CA ALA A 172 11.53 -2.48 -10.29
C ALA A 172 12.61 -2.01 -11.27
N GLN A 173 13.29 -0.90 -10.97
CA GLN A 173 14.44 -0.44 -11.75
C GLN A 173 15.54 -1.53 -11.78
N PHE A 174 15.88 -2.13 -10.65
CA PHE A 174 16.85 -3.22 -10.62
C PHE A 174 16.39 -4.42 -11.47
N ASN A 175 15.14 -4.85 -11.35
CA ASN A 175 14.60 -5.97 -12.13
C ASN A 175 14.57 -5.67 -13.63
N LEU A 176 14.25 -4.45 -14.05
CA LEU A 176 14.38 -4.04 -15.45
C LEU A 176 15.83 -4.13 -15.92
N GLY A 177 16.78 -3.71 -15.08
CA GLY A 177 18.21 -3.88 -15.34
C GLY A 177 18.57 -5.34 -15.64
N VAL A 178 18.11 -6.27 -14.78
CA VAL A 178 18.31 -7.72 -14.96
C VAL A 178 17.66 -8.22 -16.25
N MET A 179 16.43 -7.78 -16.54
CA MET A 179 15.71 -8.20 -17.76
C MET A 179 16.44 -7.76 -19.03
N TYR A 180 16.94 -6.52 -19.08
CA TYR A 180 17.72 -6.02 -20.20
C TYR A 180 19.12 -6.63 -20.28
N GLU A 181 19.74 -6.98 -19.16
CA GLU A 181 21.02 -7.69 -19.16
C GLU A 181 20.87 -9.08 -19.79
N ASN A 182 19.90 -9.86 -19.31
CA ASN A 182 19.71 -11.25 -19.70
C ASN A 182 18.90 -11.44 -20.99
N GLY A 183 18.20 -10.40 -21.47
CA GLY A 183 17.25 -10.52 -22.57
C GLY A 183 15.96 -11.27 -22.17
N GLU A 184 15.53 -11.12 -20.92
CA GLU A 184 14.32 -11.78 -20.39
C GLU A 184 13.08 -10.95 -20.69
N GLY A 185 12.23 -11.41 -21.62
CA GLY A 185 11.02 -10.69 -22.02
C GLY A 185 11.28 -9.40 -22.80
N VAL A 186 12.53 -9.11 -23.13
CA VAL A 186 13.00 -7.99 -23.95
C VAL A 186 14.29 -8.37 -24.67
N GLU A 187 14.66 -7.67 -25.74
CA GLU A 187 15.97 -7.83 -26.34
C GLU A 187 17.06 -7.36 -25.37
N SER A 188 18.13 -8.15 -25.22
CA SER A 188 19.25 -7.79 -24.36
C SER A 188 19.88 -6.47 -24.79
N ASN A 189 20.12 -5.57 -23.84
CA ASN A 189 20.70 -4.27 -24.07
C ASN A 189 21.45 -3.79 -22.81
N MET A 190 22.78 -3.94 -22.83
CA MET A 190 23.63 -3.61 -21.68
C MET A 190 23.59 -2.12 -21.32
N ASP A 191 23.49 -1.21 -22.29
CA ASP A 191 23.41 0.23 -22.00
C ASP A 191 22.14 0.58 -21.22
N THR A 192 21.03 -0.07 -21.57
CA THR A 192 19.74 0.09 -20.88
C THR A 192 19.78 -0.56 -19.51
N ALA A 193 20.39 -1.73 -19.39
CA ALA A 193 20.60 -2.40 -18.12
C ALA A 193 21.41 -1.54 -17.14
N LEU A 194 22.55 -1.00 -17.60
CA LEU A 194 23.40 -0.10 -16.83
C LEU A 194 22.63 1.14 -16.35
N LYS A 195 21.86 1.79 -17.23
CA LYS A 195 21.03 2.93 -16.86
C LYS A 195 20.06 2.59 -15.72
N TYR A 196 19.37 1.46 -15.81
CA TYR A 196 18.44 1.03 -14.77
C TYR A 196 19.14 0.68 -13.46
N TYR A 197 20.29 0.01 -13.52
CA TYR A 197 21.10 -0.26 -12.33
C TYR A 197 21.61 1.02 -11.68
N GLU A 198 22.03 2.03 -12.45
CA GLU A 198 22.44 3.33 -11.93
C GLU A 198 21.28 4.04 -11.21
N MET A 199 20.08 4.04 -11.82
CA MET A 199 18.88 4.60 -11.19
C MET A 199 18.59 3.93 -9.85
N ALA A 200 18.57 2.59 -9.79
CA ALA A 200 18.35 1.87 -8.54
C ALA A 200 19.49 2.11 -7.51
N ALA A 201 20.74 2.16 -7.96
CA ALA A 201 21.90 2.38 -7.09
C ALA A 201 21.92 3.78 -6.46
N GLN A 202 21.47 4.81 -7.18
CA GLN A 202 21.28 6.17 -6.65
C GLN A 202 20.30 6.20 -5.48
N GLN A 203 19.34 5.27 -5.46
CA GLN A 203 18.39 5.06 -4.38
C GLN A 203 18.89 4.11 -3.29
N ASN A 204 20.19 3.83 -3.27
CA ASN A 204 20.84 2.90 -2.34
C ASN A 204 20.45 1.42 -2.49
N HIS A 205 19.94 0.98 -3.64
CA HIS A 205 19.66 -0.43 -3.89
C HIS A 205 20.95 -1.26 -3.90
N SER A 206 21.11 -2.14 -2.91
CA SER A 206 22.35 -2.87 -2.66
C SER A 206 22.78 -3.79 -3.81
N LEU A 207 21.84 -4.55 -4.38
CA LEU A 207 22.14 -5.48 -5.47
C LEU A 207 22.49 -4.74 -6.77
N ALA A 208 21.90 -3.57 -7.00
CA ALA A 208 22.24 -2.74 -8.16
C ALA A 208 23.66 -2.19 -8.04
N LYS A 209 24.03 -1.67 -6.85
CA LYS A 209 25.40 -1.23 -6.56
C LYS A 209 26.41 -2.36 -6.74
N GLN A 210 26.07 -3.56 -6.26
CA GLN A 210 26.94 -4.73 -6.43
C GLN A 210 27.09 -5.11 -7.91
N ARG A 211 25.98 -5.21 -8.66
CA ARG A 211 26.05 -5.57 -10.08
C ARG A 211 26.86 -4.56 -10.90
N LEU A 212 26.71 -3.26 -10.63
CA LEU A 212 27.55 -2.22 -11.25
C LEU A 212 29.04 -2.39 -10.92
N GLN A 213 29.40 -2.79 -9.71
CA GLN A 213 30.80 -3.04 -9.37
C GLN A 213 31.36 -4.25 -10.11
N ASP A 214 30.54 -5.30 -10.27
CA ASP A 214 30.95 -6.52 -10.98
C ASP A 214 31.13 -6.23 -12.48
N LEU A 215 30.20 -5.48 -13.11
CA LEU A 215 30.30 -5.08 -14.51
C LEU A 215 31.51 -4.19 -14.82
N ASN A 216 31.99 -3.39 -13.86
CA ASN A 216 33.21 -2.59 -14.02
C ASN A 216 34.51 -3.42 -13.92
N ARG A 217 34.41 -4.69 -13.52
CA ARG A 217 35.55 -5.60 -13.36
C ARG A 217 35.68 -6.62 -14.49
N GLU A 218 34.63 -6.80 -15.29
CA GLU A 218 34.57 -7.65 -16.48
C GLU A 218 35.25 -6.96 -17.68
#